data_AF-A0A931TPV4-F1
#
_entry.id   AF-A0A931TPV4-F1
#
_cell.length_a   1.000
_cell.length_b   1.000
_cell.length_c   1.000
_cell.angle_alpha   90.00
_cell.angle_beta   90.00
_cell.angle_gamma   90.00
#
_symmetry.space_group_name_H-M   'P 1'
#
loop_
_entity.id
_entity.type
_entity.pdbx_description
1 polymer ?
#
loop_
_entity_poly.entity_id
_entity_poly.type
_entity_poly.pdbx_seq_one_letter_code
_entity_poly.pdbx_strand_id
1 'polypeptide(L)'
;MKKKIVNIEGYWLKKNFNELPAISGIFFIYECKHVIKNDIIVLKKIIYIGESDNIKEDIKNERKLDVLFKNFSSREIAVSYAGILDKNERKLIFENYKFYLNLQQNDNSINSLDFNPITLISIGNIEFIEPFYTLNYNISFKSNRTISKVLI
;
A
#
# COMPACT_ATOMS: atom_id res chain seq x y z
N MET A 1 -3.83 -0.21 23.07
CA MET A 1 -3.56 -0.48 21.63
C MET A 1 -3.71 0.82 20.86
N LYS A 2 -2.70 1.24 20.07
CA LYS A 2 -2.76 2.51 19.33
C LYS A 2 -3.56 2.33 18.04
N LYS A 3 -4.45 3.27 17.73
CA LYS A 3 -5.18 3.34 16.47
C LYS A 3 -4.57 4.42 15.59
N LYS A 4 -4.43 4.15 14.29
CA LYS A 4 -3.95 5.12 13.29
C LYS A 4 -4.94 5.15 12.13
N ILE A 5 -5.43 6.35 11.83
CA ILE A 5 -6.29 6.60 10.68
C ILE A 5 -5.40 7.06 9.53
N VAL A 6 -5.53 6.41 8.38
CA VAL A 6 -4.75 6.69 7.18
C VAL A 6 -5.72 7.11 6.09
N ASN A 7 -5.68 8.39 5.71
CA ASN A 7 -6.50 8.90 4.61
C ASN A 7 -5.77 8.70 3.28
N ILE A 8 -6.42 8.01 2.36
CA ILE A 8 -5.85 7.60 1.09
C ILE A 8 -6.59 8.29 -0.05
N GLU A 9 -5.84 8.99 -0.88
CA GLU A 9 -6.32 9.72 -2.04
C GLU A 9 -5.76 9.08 -3.30
N GLY A 10 -6.49 9.18 -4.42
CA GLY A 10 -5.89 8.91 -5.72
C GLY A 10 -6.74 8.11 -6.68
N TYR A 11 -6.20 6.97 -7.13
CA TYR A 11 -6.39 6.41 -8.47
C TYR A 11 -5.90 7.32 -9.61
N TRP A 12 -4.78 8.00 -9.38
CA TRP A 12 -4.07 8.75 -10.41
C TRP A 12 -3.59 7.79 -11.50
N LEU A 13 -4.05 7.99 -12.73
CA LEU A 13 -3.54 7.24 -13.88
C LEU A 13 -2.16 7.74 -14.28
N LYS A 14 -1.37 6.88 -14.95
CA LYS A 14 -0.02 7.24 -15.45
C LYS A 14 0.03 8.59 -16.17
N LYS A 15 -0.97 8.88 -17.02
CA LYS A 15 -1.08 10.16 -17.75
C LYS A 15 -1.16 11.39 -16.85
N ASN A 16 -1.62 11.23 -15.61
CA ASN A 16 -1.84 12.31 -14.64
C ASN A 16 -0.75 12.35 -13.54
N PHE A 17 0.31 11.54 -13.61
CA PHE A 17 1.36 11.53 -12.57
C PHE A 17 2.07 12.88 -12.40
N ASN A 18 2.01 13.76 -13.41
CA ASN A 18 2.54 15.11 -13.30
C ASN A 18 1.82 15.98 -12.28
N GLU A 19 0.57 15.65 -11.97
CA GLU A 19 -0.30 16.39 -11.05
C GLU A 19 -0.28 15.83 -9.61
N LEU A 20 0.39 14.69 -9.38
CA LEU A 20 0.58 14.17 -8.03
C LEU A 20 1.22 15.22 -7.11
N PRO A 21 0.80 15.28 -5.82
CA PRO A 21 1.38 16.20 -4.86
C PRO A 21 2.80 15.81 -4.49
N ALA A 22 3.66 16.82 -4.32
CA ALA A 22 5.01 16.64 -3.78
C ALA A 22 4.92 16.55 -2.24
N ILE A 23 4.57 15.38 -1.73
CA ILE A 23 4.39 15.12 -0.30
C ILE A 23 5.09 13.82 0.10
N SER A 24 5.56 13.76 1.34
CA SER A 24 6.03 12.53 1.97
C SER A 24 4.86 11.64 2.36
N GLY A 25 4.98 10.34 2.17
CA GLY A 25 3.86 9.44 2.37
C GLY A 25 4.08 8.02 1.89
N ILE A 26 3.00 7.26 1.92
CA ILE A 26 2.93 5.89 1.40
C ILE A 26 2.16 5.95 0.09
N PHE A 27 2.61 5.21 -0.91
CA PHE A 27 1.91 5.07 -2.18
C PHE A 27 1.63 3.60 -2.50
N PHE A 28 0.50 3.39 -3.16
CA PHE A 28 -0.02 2.10 -3.57
C PHE A 28 -0.13 2.11 -5.08
N ILE A 29 0.48 1.12 -5.73
CA ILE A 29 0.41 0.98 -7.17
C ILE A 29 -0.48 -0.20 -7.50
N TYR A 30 -1.41 0.05 -8.40
CA TYR A 30 -2.36 -0.94 -8.88
C TYR A 30 -2.14 -1.20 -10.37
N GLU A 31 -2.32 -2.45 -10.76
CA GLU A 31 -2.66 -2.76 -12.14
C GLU A 31 -4.15 -2.45 -12.35
N CYS A 32 -4.47 -1.71 -13.40
CA CYS A 32 -5.84 -1.33 -13.71
C CYS A 32 -6.18 -1.51 -15.20
N LYS A 33 -7.43 -1.17 -15.54
CA LYS A 33 -7.91 -0.92 -16.89
C LYS A 33 -8.71 0.38 -16.91
N HIS A 34 -8.37 1.33 -17.76
CA HIS A 34 -9.13 2.56 -17.97
C HIS A 34 -10.20 2.31 -19.04
N VAL A 35 -11.46 2.38 -18.65
CA VAL A 35 -12.60 2.25 -19.56
C VAL A 35 -13.00 3.65 -20.00
N ILE A 36 -12.37 4.12 -21.07
CA ILE A 36 -12.47 5.49 -21.60
C ILE A 36 -13.91 5.96 -21.78
N LYS A 37 -14.82 5.08 -22.22
CA LYS A 37 -16.21 5.42 -22.54
C LYS A 37 -16.99 6.01 -21.35
N ASN A 38 -16.63 5.63 -20.12
CA ASN A 38 -17.35 6.03 -18.91
C ASN A 38 -16.43 6.69 -17.87
N ASP A 39 -15.16 6.95 -18.22
CA ASP A 39 -14.10 7.38 -17.30
C ASP A 39 -13.98 6.51 -16.03
N ILE A 40 -14.18 5.21 -16.18
CA ILE A 40 -14.10 4.24 -15.07
C ILE A 40 -12.71 3.63 -15.03
N ILE A 41 -12.10 3.60 -13.85
CA ILE A 41 -10.86 2.86 -13.57
C ILE A 41 -11.25 1.55 -12.89
N VAL A 42 -10.98 0.42 -13.57
CA VAL A 42 -11.18 -0.91 -12.99
C VAL A 42 -9.85 -1.42 -12.48
N LEU A 43 -9.69 -1.49 -11.16
CA LEU A 43 -8.50 -2.06 -10.55
C LEU A 43 -8.54 -3.58 -10.62
N LYS A 44 -7.40 -4.21 -10.87
CA LYS A 44 -7.27 -5.67 -10.99
C LYS A 44 -6.52 -6.28 -9.80
N LYS A 45 -5.45 -5.62 -9.37
CA LYS A 45 -4.64 -6.02 -8.22
C LYS A 45 -3.73 -4.89 -7.77
N ILE A 46 -3.33 -4.94 -6.50
CA ILE A 46 -2.19 -4.19 -6.00
C ILE A 46 -0.89 -4.88 -6.44
N ILE A 47 0.08 -4.10 -6.94
CA ILE A 47 1.35 -4.61 -7.45
C ILE A 47 2.55 -4.16 -6.63
N TYR A 48 2.42 -3.02 -5.93
CA TYR A 48 3.51 -2.49 -5.12
C TYR A 48 2.97 -1.53 -4.06
N ILE A 49 3.65 -1.50 -2.92
CA ILE A 49 3.50 -0.45 -1.89
C ILE A 49 4.89 0.11 -1.65
N GLY A 50 5.00 1.43 -1.61
CA GLY A 50 6.24 2.13 -1.29
C GLY A 50 6.05 3.21 -0.24
N GLU A 51 7.15 3.56 0.41
CA GLU A 51 7.29 4.73 1.27
C GLU A 51 8.21 5.74 0.59
N SER A 52 7.92 7.03 0.75
CA SER A 52 8.71 8.08 0.13
C SER A 52 8.73 9.37 0.96
N ASP A 53 9.85 10.07 0.91
CA ASP A 53 9.96 11.47 1.36
C ASP A 53 9.34 12.45 0.33
N ASN A 54 9.17 12.04 -0.93
CA ASN A 54 8.48 12.81 -1.97
C ASN A 54 7.87 11.87 -3.03
N ILE A 55 6.58 11.56 -2.86
CA ILE A 55 5.85 10.63 -3.71
C ILE A 55 5.91 11.03 -5.20
N LYS A 56 5.78 12.33 -5.49
CA LYS A 56 5.82 12.83 -6.87
C LYS A 56 7.16 12.55 -7.54
N GLU A 57 8.28 12.77 -6.84
CA GLU A 57 9.60 12.52 -7.40
C GLU A 57 9.88 11.03 -7.59
N ASP A 58 9.53 10.20 -6.62
CA ASP A 58 9.76 8.75 -6.74
C ASP A 58 8.90 8.11 -7.84
N ILE A 59 7.68 8.61 -8.05
CA ILE A 59 6.80 8.17 -9.15
C ILE A 59 7.20 8.81 -10.49
N LYS A 60 7.87 9.96 -10.51
CA LYS A 60 8.42 10.50 -11.76
C LYS A 60 9.75 9.87 -12.15
N ASN A 61 10.42 9.22 -11.21
CA ASN A 61 11.69 8.57 -11.48
C ASN A 61 11.47 7.30 -12.31
N GLU A 62 11.42 7.50 -13.63
CA GLU A 62 11.21 6.46 -14.64
C GLU A 62 12.19 5.30 -14.46
N ARG A 63 13.42 5.51 -13.98
CA ARG A 63 14.38 4.41 -13.77
C ARG A 63 13.98 3.48 -12.63
N LYS A 64 13.47 4.00 -11.51
CA LYS A 64 12.97 3.17 -10.40
C LYS A 64 11.70 2.44 -10.81
N LEU A 65 10.81 3.16 -11.48
CA LEU A 65 9.56 2.61 -11.96
C LEU A 65 9.75 1.61 -13.09
N ASP A 66 10.67 1.81 -14.02
CA ASP A 66 10.94 0.90 -15.14
C ASP A 66 11.53 -0.42 -14.68
N VAL A 67 12.30 -0.44 -13.59
CA VAL A 67 12.73 -1.70 -12.97
C VAL A 67 11.52 -2.44 -12.37
N LEU A 68 10.61 -1.72 -11.71
CA LEU A 68 9.38 -2.29 -11.15
C LEU A 68 8.35 -2.66 -12.24
N PHE A 69 8.34 -1.92 -13.35
CA PHE A 69 7.34 -1.95 -14.42
C PHE A 69 7.83 -2.55 -15.73
N LYS A 70 9.07 -3.05 -15.80
CA LYS A 70 9.59 -3.72 -17.00
C LYS A 70 8.65 -4.84 -17.46
N ASN A 71 8.06 -5.54 -16.48
CA ASN A 71 7.07 -6.60 -16.68
C ASN A 71 5.62 -6.09 -16.87
N PHE A 72 5.39 -4.79 -16.76
CA PHE A 72 4.09 -4.11 -16.79
C PHE A 72 4.01 -3.07 -17.92
N SER A 73 4.96 -3.05 -18.84
CA SER A 73 5.09 -2.06 -19.93
C SER A 73 3.87 -1.98 -20.86
N SER A 74 3.02 -3.02 -20.90
CA SER A 74 1.73 -3.03 -21.60
C SER A 74 0.50 -2.82 -20.72
N ARG A 75 0.66 -2.62 -19.41
CA ARG A 75 -0.43 -2.55 -18.43
C ARG A 75 -0.69 -1.11 -18.01
N GLU A 76 -1.97 -0.78 -17.85
CA GLU A 76 -2.37 0.49 -17.27
C GLU A 76 -2.16 0.43 -15.75
N ILE A 77 -1.61 1.52 -15.21
CA ILE A 77 -1.31 1.64 -13.78
C ILE A 77 -2.06 2.82 -13.19
N ALA A 78 -2.51 2.62 -11.95
CA ALA A 78 -3.11 3.65 -11.12
C ALA A 78 -2.36 3.75 -9.79
N VAL A 79 -2.27 4.96 -9.24
CA VAL A 79 -1.62 5.24 -7.96
C VAL A 79 -2.61 5.84 -6.98
N SER A 80 -2.64 5.30 -5.77
CA SER A 80 -3.16 5.99 -4.60
C SER A 80 -2.03 6.34 -3.64
N TYR A 81 -2.24 7.31 -2.75
CA TYR A 81 -1.28 7.70 -1.75
C TYR A 81 -1.94 8.13 -0.45
N ALA A 82 -1.18 8.08 0.64
CA ALA A 82 -1.50 8.73 1.91
C ALA A 82 -0.36 9.67 2.30
N GLY A 83 -0.68 10.95 2.50
CA GLY A 83 0.28 11.94 2.99
C GLY A 83 0.58 11.73 4.47
N ILE A 84 1.83 11.44 4.82
CA ILE A 84 2.28 11.19 6.19
C ILE A 84 3.64 11.87 6.39
N LEU A 85 3.64 13.03 7.04
CA LEU A 85 4.83 13.86 7.20
C LEU A 85 5.86 13.24 8.17
N ASP A 86 5.39 12.71 9.30
CA ASP A 86 6.27 12.11 10.30
C ASP A 86 6.90 10.81 9.78
N LYS A 87 8.23 10.78 9.74
CA LYS A 87 9.00 9.67 9.16
C LYS A 87 8.84 8.36 9.94
N ASN A 88 8.75 8.42 11.27
CA ASN A 88 8.65 7.22 12.10
C ASN A 88 7.27 6.59 11.96
N GLU A 89 6.22 7.41 11.97
CA GLU A 89 4.85 7.01 11.71
C GLU A 89 4.69 6.44 10.31
N ARG A 90 5.23 7.13 9.29
CA ARG A 90 5.18 6.67 7.91
C ARG A 90 5.85 5.31 7.74
N LYS A 91 7.04 5.12 8.32
CA LYS A 91 7.75 3.83 8.30
C LYS A 91 6.94 2.73 9.01
N LEU A 92 6.39 3.02 10.18
CA LEU A 92 5.56 2.08 10.93
C LEU A 92 4.34 1.62 10.13
N ILE A 93 3.61 2.55 9.51
CA ILE A 93 2.41 2.26 8.71
C ILE A 93 2.81 1.49 7.44
N PHE A 94 3.90 1.86 6.77
CA PHE A 94 4.42 1.17 5.58
C PHE A 94 4.73 -0.30 5.87
N GLU A 95 5.48 -0.59 6.94
CA GLU A 95 5.81 -1.97 7.32
C GLU A 95 4.55 -2.78 7.65
N ASN A 96 3.52 -2.15 8.25
CA ASN A 96 2.23 -2.81 8.51
C ASN A 96 1.49 -3.18 7.21
N TYR A 97 1.43 -2.29 6.21
CA TYR A 97 0.80 -2.60 4.93
C TYR A 97 1.58 -3.67 4.15
N LYS A 98 2.90 -3.56 4.12
CA LYS A 98 3.78 -4.53 3.46
C LYS A 98 3.62 -5.93 4.05
N PHE A 99 3.59 -6.01 5.39
CA PHE A 99 3.37 -7.26 6.09
C PHE A 99 1.99 -7.85 5.81
N TYR A 100 0.95 -7.02 5.84
CA TYR A 100 -0.41 -7.44 5.50
C TYR A 100 -0.46 -8.07 4.10
N LEU A 101 0.16 -7.44 3.09
CA LEU A 101 0.21 -8.01 1.74
C LEU A 101 0.98 -9.33 1.67
N ASN A 102 2.09 -9.47 2.40
CA ASN A 102 2.86 -10.71 2.44
C ASN A 102 2.05 -11.87 3.03
N LEU A 103 1.23 -11.59 4.06
CA LEU A 103 0.32 -12.60 4.60
C LEU A 103 -0.70 -13.08 3.57
N GLN A 104 -1.29 -12.16 2.80
CA GLN A 104 -2.27 -12.50 1.76
C GLN A 104 -1.65 -13.35 0.65
N GLN A 105 -0.35 -13.21 0.40
CA GLN A 105 0.38 -13.93 -0.64
C GLN A 105 0.94 -15.29 -0.18
N ASN A 106 0.69 -15.71 1.08
CA ASN A 106 1.22 -16.96 1.67
C ASN A 106 2.75 -17.09 1.56
N ASP A 107 3.48 -15.98 1.54
CA ASP A 107 4.93 -16.04 1.52
C ASP A 107 5.43 -16.45 2.91
N ASN A 108 6.04 -17.62 3.03
CA ASN A 108 6.53 -18.16 4.29
C ASN A 108 7.76 -17.41 4.83
N SER A 109 8.28 -16.43 4.09
CA SER A 109 9.45 -15.60 4.43
C SER A 109 9.13 -14.39 5.32
N ILE A 110 8.03 -14.43 6.07
CA ILE A 110 7.65 -13.35 6.98
C ILE A 110 8.64 -13.32 8.16
N ASN A 111 9.65 -12.47 8.02
CA ASN A 111 10.50 -12.02 9.13
C ASN A 111 9.60 -11.36 10.19
N SER A 112 9.82 -11.73 11.44
CA SER A 112 9.14 -11.14 12.58
C SER A 112 9.31 -9.63 12.56
N LEU A 113 8.19 -8.91 12.51
CA LEU A 113 8.14 -7.48 12.75
C LEU A 113 7.90 -7.29 14.25
N ASP A 114 8.95 -6.95 14.99
CA ASP A 114 8.84 -6.52 16.39
C ASP A 114 8.27 -5.10 16.43
N PHE A 115 6.95 -4.99 16.38
CA PHE A 115 6.25 -3.72 16.57
C PHE A 115 5.17 -3.88 17.61
N ASN A 116 4.99 -2.82 18.41
CA ASN A 116 3.81 -2.68 19.24
C ASN A 116 2.56 -2.77 18.33
N PRO A 117 1.58 -3.62 18.66
CA PRO A 117 0.41 -3.81 17.82
C PRO A 117 -0.32 -2.48 17.62
N ILE A 118 -0.56 -2.16 16.34
CA ILE A 118 -1.38 -1.03 15.93
C ILE A 118 -2.61 -1.52 15.18
N THR A 119 -3.69 -0.78 15.34
CA THR A 119 -4.86 -0.90 14.47
C THR A 119 -4.74 0.15 13.38
N LEU A 120 -4.72 -0.28 12.12
CA LEU A 120 -4.81 0.61 10.98
C LEU A 120 -6.27 0.72 10.54
N ILE A 121 -6.70 1.96 10.32
CA ILE A 121 -8.00 2.31 9.78
C ILE A 121 -7.72 3.11 8.51
N SER A 122 -7.77 2.42 7.38
CA SER A 122 -7.58 3.01 6.05
C SER A 122 -8.92 3.52 5.55
N ILE A 123 -8.98 4.77 5.12
CA ILE A 123 -10.16 5.40 4.54
C ILE A 123 -9.82 5.98 3.17
N GLY A 124 -10.82 6.10 2.29
CA GLY A 124 -10.65 6.67 0.96
C GLY A 124 -10.30 5.63 -0.11
N ASN A 125 -9.39 5.98 -1.02
CA ASN A 125 -9.12 5.28 -2.29
C ASN A 125 -8.14 4.11 -2.12
N ILE A 126 -8.55 3.09 -1.38
CA ILE A 126 -7.79 1.86 -1.13
C ILE A 126 -8.58 0.63 -1.55
N GLU A 127 -7.91 -0.29 -2.23
CA GLU A 127 -8.45 -1.58 -2.67
C GLU A 127 -7.43 -2.70 -2.43
N PHE A 128 -7.92 -3.94 -2.35
CA PHE A 128 -7.14 -5.16 -2.07
C PHE A 128 -6.44 -5.21 -0.71
N ILE A 129 -6.78 -4.28 0.18
CA ILE A 129 -6.34 -4.26 1.58
C ILE A 129 -7.60 -4.02 2.41
N GLU A 130 -7.79 -4.83 3.45
CA GLU A 130 -8.91 -4.62 4.37
C GLU A 130 -8.82 -3.21 4.98
N PRO A 131 -9.91 -2.42 4.96
CA PRO A 131 -9.87 -1.04 5.42
C PRO A 131 -9.64 -0.95 6.94
N PHE A 132 -9.94 -2.01 7.67
CA PHE A 132 -9.77 -2.08 9.11
C PHE A 132 -9.10 -3.39 9.50
N TYR A 133 -7.93 -3.30 10.15
CA TYR A 133 -7.29 -4.47 10.71
C TYR A 133 -6.35 -4.14 11.86
N THR A 134 -6.14 -5.12 12.72
CA THR A 134 -5.10 -5.10 13.76
C THR A 134 -4.16 -6.27 13.52
N LEU A 135 -2.88 -5.95 13.45
CA LEU A 135 -1.82 -6.95 13.37
C LEU A 135 -1.30 -7.22 14.78
N ASN A 136 -1.67 -8.38 15.34
CA ASN A 136 -1.18 -8.88 16.62
C ASN A 136 -0.15 -9.97 16.37
N TYR A 137 1.12 -9.75 16.73
CA TYR A 137 2.15 -10.79 16.63
C TYR A 137 2.90 -10.95 17.96
N ASN A 138 2.81 -12.16 18.51
CA ASN A 138 3.77 -12.70 19.48
C ASN A 138 4.72 -13.62 18.71
N ILE A 139 6.02 -13.46 18.91
CA ILE A 139 7.03 -14.35 18.34
C ILE A 139 6.96 -15.68 19.09
N SER A 140 6.54 -16.74 18.41
CA SER A 140 6.86 -18.11 18.83
C SER A 140 7.15 -18.96 17.58
N PHE A 141 8.34 -19.54 17.55
CA PHE A 141 8.70 -20.53 16.53
C PHE A 141 7.90 -21.82 16.75
N LYS A 142 7.54 -22.43 15.60
CA LYS A 142 6.81 -23.70 15.38
C LYS A 142 5.29 -23.65 15.58
N SER A 143 4.62 -23.75 14.41
CA SER A 143 3.35 -24.44 14.17
C SER A 143 2.07 -23.75 14.69
N ASN A 144 1.21 -23.41 13.72
CA ASN A 144 -0.17 -22.87 13.81
C ASN A 144 -0.31 -21.36 14.09
N ARG A 145 -0.57 -20.59 13.01
CA ARG A 145 -0.97 -19.17 13.09
C ARG A 145 -2.49 -19.04 13.09
N THR A 146 -3.02 -18.28 14.04
CA THR A 146 -4.42 -17.82 14.06
C THR A 146 -4.45 -16.34 13.67
N ILE A 147 -5.15 -16.00 12.59
CA ILE A 147 -5.56 -14.62 12.31
C ILE A 147 -6.80 -14.36 13.16
N SER A 148 -6.68 -13.55 14.20
CA SER A 148 -7.85 -13.14 14.99
C SER A 148 -8.63 -12.08 14.23
N LYS A 149 -9.67 -12.52 13.51
CA LYS A 149 -10.67 -11.65 12.87
C LYS A 149 -11.52 -11.02 13.97
N VAL A 150 -11.36 -9.73 14.24
CA VAL A 150 -12.30 -8.97 15.07
C VAL A 150 -13.30 -8.31 14.13
N LEU A 151 -14.46 -8.95 13.95
CA LEU A 151 -15.64 -8.32 13.39
C LEU A 151 -16.25 -7.45 14.50
N ILE A 152 -16.46 -6.17 14.22
CA ILE A 152 -17.28 -5.27 15.04
C ILE A 152 -18.56 -5.03 14.26
#